data_AF-A0A443QUE7-F1
#
_entry.id   AF-A0A443QUE7-F1
#
_cell.length_a   1.000
_cell.length_b   1.000
_cell.length_c   1.000
_cell.angle_alpha   90.00
_cell.angle_beta   90.00
_cell.angle_gamma   90.00
#
_symmetry.space_group_name_H-M   'P 1'
#
loop_
_entity.id
_entity.type
_entity.pdbx_description
1 polymer ?
#
loop_
_entity_poly.entity_id
_entity_poly.type
_entity_poly.pdbx_seq_one_letter_code
_entity_poly.pdbx_strand_id
1 'polypeptide(L)'
;MSVHQFYQRPSLGEGKTREIFAKLKTVSSELVSLETEYCYYVEYEGTLNNNEKALLRWLLTPTFNTELREESVLRKICNREKNVLVEVGPRLNFSTAFSTNAVSICNATDLKGKVKRIERSTLYLINSKSRLSNEIESQIASQLFDRMTEQ
;
A
#
# COMPACT_ATOMS: atom_id res chain seq x y z
N MET A 1 9.02 -1.40 20.46
CA MET A 1 8.26 -0.69 19.41
C MET A 1 7.71 -1.74 18.48
N SER A 2 6.44 -1.60 18.09
CA SER A 2 5.75 -2.58 17.24
C SER A 2 5.24 -1.89 15.97
N VAL A 3 5.34 -2.59 14.85
CA VAL A 3 4.79 -2.13 13.57
C VAL A 3 3.53 -2.93 13.27
N HIS A 4 2.42 -2.22 13.06
CA HIS A 4 1.15 -2.81 12.68
C HIS A 4 0.78 -2.40 11.27
N GLN A 5 0.25 -3.35 10.52
CA GLN A 5 -0.16 -3.15 9.14
C GLN A 5 -1.67 -2.98 9.06
N PHE A 6 -2.09 -1.98 8.30
CA PHE A 6 -3.47 -1.81 7.91
C PHE A 6 -3.57 -1.73 6.39
N TYR A 7 -4.68 -2.19 5.84
CA TYR A 7 -4.87 -2.32 4.40
C TYR A 7 -6.13 -1.61 3.95
N GLN A 8 -6.07 -0.98 2.79
CA GLN A 8 -7.21 -0.28 2.23
C GLN A 8 -7.27 -0.48 0.72
N ARG A 9 -8.44 -0.85 0.21
CA ARG A 9 -8.65 -1.13 -1.21
C ARG A 9 -9.87 -0.36 -1.74
N PRO A 10 -9.77 0.30 -2.91
CA PRO A 10 -8.57 0.47 -3.73
C PRO A 10 -7.61 1.51 -3.15
N SER A 11 -6.31 1.43 -3.48
CA SER A 11 -5.36 2.52 -3.18
C SER A 11 -5.44 3.69 -4.16
N LEU A 12 -5.61 3.40 -5.44
CA LEU A 12 -5.60 4.40 -6.50
C LEU A 12 -7.00 4.58 -7.07
N GLY A 13 -7.34 5.81 -7.46
CA GLY A 13 -8.56 6.09 -8.20
C GLY A 13 -8.55 5.44 -9.58
N GLU A 14 -9.72 5.12 -10.11
CA GLU A 14 -9.88 4.36 -11.37
C GLU A 14 -9.12 4.96 -12.57
N GLY A 15 -9.03 6.29 -12.66
CA GLY A 15 -8.26 6.96 -13.71
C GLY A 15 -6.77 6.59 -13.66
N LYS A 16 -6.14 6.74 -12.50
CA LYS A 16 -4.72 6.43 -12.30
C LYS A 16 -4.45 4.93 -12.43
N THR A 17 -5.35 4.08 -11.94
CA THR A 17 -5.24 2.62 -12.12
C THR A 17 -5.27 2.23 -13.60
N ARG A 18 -6.15 2.84 -14.40
CA ARG A 18 -6.20 2.62 -15.86
C ARG A 18 -4.94 3.10 -16.58
N GLU A 19 -4.43 4.27 -16.22
CA GLU A 19 -3.18 4.82 -16.77
C GLU A 19 -1.99 3.88 -16.52
N ILE A 20 -1.81 3.45 -15.27
CA ILE A 20 -0.74 2.50 -14.90
C ILE A 20 -0.94 1.18 -15.65
N PHE A 21 -2.16 0.64 -15.70
CA PHE A 21 -2.41 -0.61 -16.40
C PHE A 21 -2.12 -0.52 -17.90
N ALA A 22 -2.48 0.59 -18.56
CA ALA A 22 -2.15 0.84 -19.96
C ALA A 22 -0.63 0.88 -20.19
N LYS A 23 0.13 1.49 -19.27
CA LYS A 23 1.59 1.48 -19.29
C LYS A 23 2.16 0.07 -19.12
N LEU A 24 1.64 -0.73 -18.19
CA LEU A 24 2.10 -2.12 -18.01
C LEU A 24 1.79 -3.01 -19.22
N LYS A 25 0.68 -2.75 -19.91
CA LYS A 25 0.29 -3.47 -21.13
C LYS A 25 1.28 -3.30 -22.29
N THR A 26 2.11 -2.25 -22.29
CA THR A 26 3.18 -2.11 -23.29
C THR A 26 4.36 -3.05 -23.03
N VAL A 27 4.49 -3.55 -21.79
CA VAL A 27 5.51 -4.55 -21.42
C VAL A 27 5.03 -5.96 -21.76
N SER A 28 3.75 -6.27 -21.48
CA SER A 28 3.15 -7.56 -21.84
C SER A 28 1.68 -7.42 -22.20
N SER A 29 1.30 -7.96 -23.37
CA SER A 29 -0.10 -8.05 -23.80
C SER A 29 -0.90 -9.08 -23.00
N GLU A 30 -0.24 -9.98 -22.27
CA GLU A 30 -0.86 -11.08 -21.51
C GLU A 30 -1.54 -10.62 -20.22
N LEU A 31 -1.29 -9.39 -19.76
CA LEU A 31 -1.92 -8.85 -18.55
C LEU A 31 -3.43 -8.77 -18.73
N VAL A 32 -4.22 -9.03 -17.68
CA VAL A 32 -5.68 -9.10 -17.74
C VAL A 32 -6.30 -7.96 -16.94
N SER A 33 -5.81 -7.73 -15.74
CA SER A 33 -6.29 -6.66 -14.86
C SER A 33 -5.22 -6.21 -13.88
N LEU A 34 -5.45 -5.05 -13.27
CA LEU A 34 -4.65 -4.49 -12.19
C LEU A 34 -5.56 -4.15 -11.01
N GLU A 35 -5.25 -4.71 -9.86
CA GLU A 35 -5.89 -4.40 -8.59
C GLU A 35 -4.86 -3.74 -7.65
N THR A 36 -5.30 -2.75 -6.87
CA THR A 36 -4.39 -1.94 -6.06
C THR A 36 -4.88 -1.81 -4.62
N GLU A 37 -3.99 -1.96 -3.65
CA GLU A 37 -4.30 -1.88 -2.21
C GLU A 37 -3.21 -1.07 -1.50
N TYR A 38 -3.58 -0.19 -0.56
CA TYR A 38 -2.60 0.46 0.31
C TYR A 38 -2.25 -0.48 1.44
N CYS A 39 -0.98 -0.46 1.84
CA CYS A 39 -0.52 -1.01 3.12
C CYS A 39 0.06 0.15 3.94
N TYR A 40 -0.57 0.44 5.07
CA TYR A 40 -0.11 1.41 6.04
C TYR A 40 0.73 0.70 7.09
N TYR A 41 1.96 1.16 7.27
CA TYR A 41 2.86 0.73 8.32
C TYR A 41 2.80 1.74 9.47
N VAL A 42 2.15 1.35 10.56
CA VAL A 42 2.02 2.20 11.76
C VAL A 42 2.96 1.69 12.83
N GLU A 43 3.96 2.50 13.14
CA GLU A 43 4.86 2.29 14.26
C GLU A 43 4.35 3.04 15.49
N TYR A 44 4.16 2.32 16.59
CA TYR A 44 3.78 2.92 17.86
C TYR A 44 4.49 2.28 19.06
N GLU A 45 4.59 3.05 20.14
CA GLU A 45 5.14 2.60 21.42
C GLU A 45 4.05 2.01 22.34
N GLY A 46 4.39 0.91 23.01
CA GLY A 46 3.48 0.22 23.92
C GLY A 46 2.31 -0.46 23.19
N THR A 47 1.14 -0.45 23.82
CA THR A 47 -0.10 -1.00 23.27
C THR A 47 -1.12 0.12 23.09
N LEU A 48 -1.92 0.02 22.02
CA LEU A 48 -3.10 0.87 21.84
C LEU A 48 -4.31 0.19 22.47
N ASN A 49 -5.09 0.93 23.27
CA ASN A 49 -6.37 0.43 23.75
C ASN A 49 -7.43 0.42 22.62
N ASN A 50 -8.63 -0.11 22.89
CA ASN A 50 -9.67 -0.24 21.86
C ASN A 50 -10.11 1.11 21.26
N ASN A 51 -10.19 2.16 22.08
CA ASN A 51 -10.57 3.50 21.63
C ASN A 51 -9.48 4.11 20.74
N GLU A 52 -8.22 3.96 21.14
CA GLU A 52 -7.06 4.42 20.38
C GLU A 52 -6.92 3.68 19.05
N LYS A 53 -7.16 2.37 19.04
CA LYS A 53 -7.23 1.59 17.80
C LYS A 53 -8.36 2.07 16.91
N ALA A 54 -9.55 2.32 17.46
CA ALA A 54 -10.68 2.83 16.70
C ALA A 54 -10.39 4.22 16.10
N LEU A 55 -9.78 5.11 16.88
CA LEU A 55 -9.36 6.44 16.44
C LEU A 55 -8.29 6.35 15.34
N LEU A 56 -7.28 5.51 15.51
CA LEU A 56 -6.25 5.29 14.50
C LEU A 56 -6.87 4.77 13.19
N ARG A 57 -7.77 3.79 13.27
CA ARG A 57 -8.48 3.28 12.09
C ARG A 57 -9.31 4.37 11.42
N TRP A 58 -9.98 5.21 12.20
CA TRP A 58 -10.75 6.34 11.68
C TRP A 58 -9.84 7.35 10.96
N LEU A 59 -8.70 7.72 11.55
CA LEU A 59 -7.73 8.65 10.95
C LEU A 59 -7.12 8.13 9.64
N LEU A 60 -6.89 6.81 9.54
CA LEU A 60 -6.34 6.17 8.35
C LEU A 60 -7.39 5.86 7.28
N THR A 61 -8.67 5.98 7.60
CA THR A 61 -9.77 5.73 6.66
C THR A 61 -10.08 7.03 5.92
N PRO A 62 -9.84 7.12 4.60
CA PRO A 62 -10.21 8.31 3.85
C PRO A 62 -11.74 8.47 3.79
N THR A 63 -12.18 9.67 3.45
CA THR A 63 -13.59 9.95 3.22
C THR A 63 -14.13 9.10 2.05
N PHE A 64 -15.33 8.54 2.24
CA PHE A 64 -16.11 7.70 1.32
C PHE A 64 -15.72 6.20 1.24
N ASN A 65 -16.64 5.35 1.72
CA ASN A 65 -16.87 3.93 1.38
C ASN A 65 -15.67 2.97 1.29
N THR A 66 -14.54 3.29 1.93
CA THR A 66 -13.36 2.42 1.93
C THR A 66 -13.12 1.90 3.33
N GLU A 67 -13.12 0.59 3.52
CA GLU A 67 -12.86 -0.02 4.83
C GLU A 67 -11.37 -0.26 5.03
N LEU A 68 -10.87 0.09 6.21
CA LEU A 68 -9.54 -0.26 6.65
C LEU A 68 -9.55 -1.68 7.26
N ARG A 69 -8.65 -2.53 6.80
CA ARG A 69 -8.55 -3.96 7.15
C ARG A 69 -7.23 -4.23 7.86
N GLU A 70 -7.17 -5.28 8.69
CA GLU A 70 -5.92 -5.72 9.32
C GLU A 70 -5.15 -6.74 8.48
N GLU A 71 -5.80 -7.29 7.46
CA GLU A 71 -5.23 -8.29 6.58
C GLU A 71 -5.37 -7.84 5.13
N SER A 72 -4.30 -8.05 4.35
CA SER A 72 -4.29 -7.76 2.92
C SER A 72 -5.20 -8.72 2.17
N VAL A 73 -6.11 -8.16 1.37
CA VAL A 73 -6.92 -8.97 0.45
C VAL A 73 -6.05 -9.46 -0.70
N LEU A 74 -5.17 -8.59 -1.24
CA LEU A 74 -4.35 -8.93 -2.40
C LEU A 74 -3.31 -10.01 -2.10
N ARG A 75 -2.68 -10.00 -0.93
CA ARG A 75 -1.76 -11.07 -0.50
C ARG A 75 -2.47 -12.41 -0.35
N LYS A 76 -3.73 -12.41 0.11
CA LYS A 76 -4.53 -13.64 0.29
C LYS A 76 -4.93 -14.28 -1.03
N ILE A 77 -5.27 -13.49 -2.04
CA ILE A 77 -5.72 -14.00 -3.34
C ILE A 77 -4.57 -14.25 -4.32
N CYS A 78 -3.37 -13.76 -4.04
CA CYS A 78 -2.20 -13.99 -4.88
C CYS A 78 -1.73 -15.46 -4.80
N ASN A 79 -1.85 -16.18 -5.91
CA ASN A 79 -1.43 -17.58 -6.03
C ASN A 79 -0.10 -17.78 -6.78
N ARG A 80 0.53 -16.70 -7.29
CA ARG A 80 1.80 -16.70 -8.06
C ARG A 80 1.83 -17.55 -9.34
N GLU A 81 0.70 -18.14 -9.75
CA GLU A 81 0.64 -18.90 -11.00
C GLU A 81 0.32 -18.00 -12.19
N LYS A 82 -0.66 -17.12 -12.01
CA LYS A 82 -1.16 -16.20 -13.04
C LYS A 82 -1.18 -14.75 -12.55
N ASN A 83 -0.65 -14.51 -11.35
CA ASN A 83 -0.73 -13.22 -10.69
C ASN A 83 0.65 -12.84 -10.16
N VAL A 84 1.01 -11.57 -10.33
CA VAL A 84 2.23 -10.99 -9.78
C VAL A 84 1.83 -9.94 -8.77
N LEU A 85 2.38 -10.01 -7.56
CA LEU A 85 2.16 -9.03 -6.52
C LEU A 85 3.43 -8.20 -6.34
N VAL A 86 3.35 -6.91 -6.63
CA VAL A 86 4.43 -5.95 -6.43
C VAL A 86 4.01 -4.98 -5.34
N GLU A 87 4.84 -4.80 -4.33
CA GLU A 87 4.66 -3.76 -3.33
C GLU A 87 5.66 -2.64 -3.60
N VAL A 88 5.17 -1.40 -3.64
CA VAL A 88 5.97 -0.20 -3.87
C VAL A 88 5.77 0.74 -2.71
N GLY A 89 6.84 1.11 -2.01
CA GLY A 89 6.78 2.05 -0.90
C GLY A 89 7.95 3.01 -0.88
N PRO A 90 7.93 4.01 0.02
CA PRO A 90 9.08 4.87 0.22
C PRO A 90 10.28 4.06 0.73
N ARG A 91 11.49 4.52 0.39
CA ARG A 91 12.70 3.97 0.99
C ARG A 91 12.67 4.16 2.51
N LEU A 92 13.04 3.13 3.26
CA LEU A 92 12.93 3.12 4.74
C LEU A 92 13.85 4.15 5.44
N ASN A 93 14.83 4.67 4.72
CA ASN A 93 15.92 5.50 5.26
C ASN A 93 15.51 6.96 5.57
N PHE A 94 14.32 7.40 5.18
CA PHE A 94 13.82 8.74 5.50
C PHE A 94 12.32 8.71 5.77
N SER A 95 11.83 9.59 6.63
CA SER A 95 10.39 9.76 6.85
C SER A 95 9.79 10.57 5.71
N THR A 96 8.68 10.10 5.16
CA THR A 96 7.97 10.84 4.11
C THR A 96 7.24 12.06 4.69
N ALA A 97 6.93 13.04 3.85
CA ALA A 97 6.06 14.16 4.25
C ALA A 97 4.68 13.67 4.71
N PHE A 98 4.18 12.56 4.14
CA PHE A 98 2.97 11.89 4.60
C PHE A 98 3.10 11.45 6.05
N SER A 99 4.20 10.77 6.40
CA SER A 99 4.48 10.33 7.77
C SER A 99 4.55 11.49 8.75
N THR A 100 5.28 12.56 8.41
CA THR A 100 5.36 13.77 9.25
C THR A 100 3.96 14.35 9.55
N ASN A 101 3.13 14.50 8.52
CA ASN A 101 1.79 15.05 8.68
C ASN A 101 0.87 14.11 9.47
N ALA A 102 0.91 12.81 9.17
CA ALA A 102 0.08 11.82 9.86
C ALA A 102 0.42 11.73 11.35
N VAL A 103 1.71 11.71 11.70
CA VAL A 103 2.17 11.74 13.09
C VAL A 103 1.77 13.05 13.79
N SER A 104 1.85 14.19 13.09
CA SER A 104 1.39 15.47 13.64
C SER A 104 -0.10 15.44 14.00
N ILE A 105 -0.94 14.83 13.16
CA ILE A 105 -2.38 14.66 13.42
C ILE A 105 -2.60 13.73 14.62
N CYS A 106 -1.90 12.59 14.67
CA CYS A 106 -1.98 11.69 15.82
C CYS A 106 -1.58 12.40 17.13
N ASN A 107 -0.56 13.27 17.08
CA ASN A 107 -0.12 14.03 18.25
C ASN A 107 -1.11 15.10 18.72
N ALA A 108 -1.99 15.58 17.83
CA ALA A 108 -3.05 16.52 18.14
C ALA A 108 -4.34 15.84 18.64
N THR A 109 -4.36 14.51 18.76
CA THR A 109 -5.50 13.72 19.24
C THR A 109 -5.11 12.86 20.45
N ASP A 110 -5.98 11.95 20.90
CA ASP A 110 -5.73 11.04 22.03
C ASP A 110 -4.59 10.03 21.79
N LEU A 111 -3.93 10.07 20.62
CA LEU A 111 -2.75 9.28 20.27
C LEU A 111 -1.42 9.99 20.59
N LYS A 112 -1.46 11.10 21.35
CA LYS A 112 -0.29 11.92 21.67
C LYS A 112 0.89 11.13 22.19
N GLY A 113 2.03 11.23 21.49
CA GLY A 113 3.29 10.59 21.84
C GLY A 113 3.37 9.08 21.58
N LYS A 114 2.27 8.44 21.17
CA LYS A 114 2.21 6.98 20.97
C LYS A 114 2.67 6.56 19.58
N VAL A 115 2.16 7.21 18.54
CA VAL A 115 2.52 6.92 17.15
C VAL A 115 3.82 7.63 16.79
N LYS A 116 4.82 6.89 16.33
CA LYS A 116 6.14 7.44 15.94
C LYS A 116 6.27 7.63 14.46
N ARG A 117 5.68 6.74 13.67
CA ARG A 117 5.82 6.75 12.22
C ARG A 117 4.61 6.11 11.54
N ILE A 118 4.13 6.73 10.46
CA ILE A 118 3.11 6.15 9.59
C ILE A 118 3.61 6.24 8.16
N GLU A 119 3.94 5.10 7.55
CA GLU A 119 4.26 5.04 6.13
C GLU A 119 3.17 4.33 5.34
N ARG A 120 3.15 4.55 4.03
CA ARG A 120 2.18 3.92 3.13
C ARG A 120 2.90 3.37 1.90
N SER A 121 2.70 2.09 1.62
CA SER A 121 3.06 1.44 0.36
C SER A 121 1.80 1.14 -0.46
N THR A 122 1.98 0.91 -1.75
CA THR A 122 0.96 0.46 -2.68
C THR A 122 1.29 -0.95 -3.15
N LEU A 123 0.39 -1.89 -2.89
CA LEU A 123 0.39 -3.22 -3.47
C LEU A 123 -0.33 -3.18 -4.81
N TYR A 124 0.31 -3.69 -5.84
CA TYR A 124 -0.20 -3.90 -7.19
C TYR A 124 -0.32 -5.41 -7.43
N LEU A 125 -1.54 -5.91 -7.55
CA LEU A 125 -1.79 -7.28 -8.00
C LEU A 125 -2.13 -7.25 -9.48
N ILE A 126 -1.26 -7.86 -10.27
CA ILE A 126 -1.31 -7.87 -11.72
C ILE A 126 -1.69 -9.27 -12.15
N ASN A 127 -2.89 -9.40 -12.72
CA ASN A 127 -3.37 -10.68 -13.22
C ASN A 127 -2.96 -10.84 -14.68
N SER A 128 -2.66 -12.06 -15.10
CA SER A 128 -2.17 -12.39 -16.44
C SER A 128 -2.82 -13.70 -16.94
N LYS A 129 -2.85 -13.90 -18.26
CA LYS A 129 -3.44 -15.11 -18.86
C LYS A 129 -2.62 -16.37 -18.55
N SER A 130 -1.31 -16.20 -18.49
CA SER A 130 -0.27 -17.23 -18.34
C SER A 130 0.75 -16.78 -17.31
N ARG A 131 1.55 -17.73 -16.81
CA ARG A 131 2.66 -17.42 -15.92
C ARG A 131 3.66 -16.52 -16.65
N LEU A 132 3.96 -15.38 -16.06
CA LEU A 132 4.97 -14.45 -16.57
C LEU A 132 6.37 -14.98 -16.26
N SER A 133 7.34 -14.65 -17.12
CA SER A 133 8.74 -14.94 -16.84
C SER A 133 9.30 -13.91 -15.84
N ASN A 134 10.35 -14.29 -15.10
CA ASN A 134 10.99 -13.42 -14.12
C ASN A 134 11.49 -12.10 -14.74
N GLU A 135 11.92 -12.13 -16.01
CA GLU A 135 12.36 -10.95 -16.75
C GLU A 135 11.21 -9.96 -16.97
N ILE A 136 10.03 -10.46 -17.35
CA ILE A 136 8.82 -9.64 -17.52
C ILE A 136 8.36 -9.09 -16.18
N GLU A 137 8.38 -9.89 -15.11
CA GLU A 137 8.04 -9.44 -13.76
C GLU A 137 8.95 -8.28 -13.31
N SER A 138 10.26 -8.40 -13.55
CA SER A 138 11.23 -7.34 -13.24
C SER A 138 10.99 -6.07 -14.05
N GLN A 139 10.71 -6.21 -15.36
CA GLN A 139 10.36 -5.07 -16.22
C GLN A 139 9.09 -4.37 -15.74
N ILE A 140 8.04 -5.12 -15.40
CA ILE A 140 6.80 -4.61 -14.83
C ILE A 140 7.08 -3.85 -13.53
N ALA A 141 7.81 -4.45 -12.59
CA ALA A 141 8.15 -3.82 -11.32
C ALA A 141 8.86 -2.48 -11.56
N SER A 142 9.81 -2.43 -12.49
CA SER A 142 10.57 -1.22 -12.81
C SER A 142 9.75 -0.04 -13.35
N GLN A 143 8.49 -0.29 -13.77
CA GLN A 143 7.58 0.75 -14.28
C GLN A 143 6.66 1.33 -13.20
N LEU A 144 6.60 0.73 -12.01
CA LEU A 144 5.62 1.01 -10.96
C LEU A 144 6.09 1.99 -9.88
N PHE A 145 7.39 2.28 -9.80
CA PHE A 145 7.95 3.09 -8.73
C PHE A 145 8.94 4.13 -9.25
N ASP A 146 9.06 5.23 -8.50
CA ASP A 146 10.12 6.21 -8.70
C ASP A 146 11.44 5.66 -8.13
N ARG A 147 12.42 5.42 -9.01
CA ARG A 147 13.71 4.83 -8.62
C ARG A 147 14.50 5.65 -7.60
N MET A 148 14.25 6.96 -7.51
CA MET A 148 14.93 7.84 -6.57
C MET A 148 14.31 7.74 -5.18
N THR A 149 12.98 7.76 -5.08
CA THR A 149 12.28 7.90 -3.79
C THR A 149 11.63 6.63 -3.24
N GLU A 150 11.38 5.64 -4.10
CA GLU A 150 10.64 4.43 -3.78
C GLU A 150 11.48 3.16 -4.02
N GLN A 151 11.00 2.04 -3.47
CA GLN A 151 11.57 0.69 -3.62
C GLN A 151 10.49 -0.38 -3.58
#